data_AF-A0AAU9V352-F1
#
_entry.id   AF-A0AAU9V352-F1
#
_cell.length_a   1.000
_cell.length_b   1.000
_cell.length_c   1.000
_cell.angle_alpha   90.00
_cell.angle_beta   90.00
_cell.angle_gamma   90.00
#
_symmetry.space_group_name_H-M   'P 1'
#
loop_
_entity.id
_entity.type
_entity.pdbx_description
1 polymer ?
#
loop_
_entity_poly.entity_id
_entity_poly.type
_entity_poly.pdbx_seq_one_letter_code
_entity_poly.pdbx_strand_id
1 'polypeptide(L)'
;METKGSQNILTSNLSNIPIAEDGVIYIAIKGSLHANDSSVFGLRHEEIKAIIQKFPGSGSNVVNGVTIKANALQAINALCQLGYKVICSTGETEITWTLQRDI
;
A
#
# COMPACT_ATOMS: atom_id res chain seq x y z
N MET A 1 24.82 -1.56 51.47
CA MET A 1 25.02 -2.48 50.33
C MET A 1 23.96 -2.10 49.31
N GLU A 2 24.38 -1.47 48.22
CA GLU A 2 23.51 -0.97 47.16
C GLU A 2 22.96 -2.15 46.36
N THR A 3 21.64 -2.21 46.14
CA THR A 3 21.07 -2.96 45.04
C THR A 3 20.17 -2.03 44.24
N LYS A 4 20.73 -1.60 43.11
CA LYS A 4 20.16 -0.66 42.14
C LYS A 4 18.83 -1.17 41.59
N GLY A 5 17.93 -0.22 41.38
CA GLY A 5 16.55 -0.43 40.97
C GLY A 5 16.41 -1.21 39.67
N SER A 6 15.47 -2.15 39.69
CA SER A 6 14.82 -2.65 38.49
C SER A 6 14.05 -1.50 37.87
N GLN A 7 14.56 -0.96 36.76
CA GLN A 7 13.76 -0.11 35.88
C GLN A 7 12.63 -1.00 35.35
N ASN A 8 11.39 -0.74 35.80
CA ASN A 8 10.21 -1.22 35.12
C ASN A 8 10.22 -0.63 33.72
N ILE A 9 10.71 -1.42 32.76
CA ILE A 9 10.46 -1.19 31.34
C ILE A 9 8.95 -1.18 31.23
N LEU A 10 8.37 0.00 30.99
CA LEU A 10 6.98 0.14 30.59
C LEU A 10 6.84 -0.58 29.26
N THR A 11 6.58 -1.89 29.31
CA THR A 11 6.05 -2.64 28.20
C THR A 11 4.67 -2.06 27.93
N SER A 12 4.59 -1.05 27.08
CA SER A 12 3.32 -0.53 26.59
C SER A 12 2.58 -1.70 25.97
N ASN A 13 1.49 -2.12 26.63
CA ASN A 13 0.62 -3.19 26.16
C ASN A 13 0.08 -2.79 24.78
N LEU A 14 0.66 -3.37 23.71
CA LEU A 14 0.22 -3.18 22.33
C LEU A 14 -1.25 -3.62 22.09
N SER A 15 -1.88 -4.27 23.07
CA SER A 15 -3.24 -4.81 22.98
C SER A 15 -4.35 -3.75 22.93
N ASN A 16 -4.07 -2.49 23.28
CA ASN A 16 -5.09 -1.43 23.38
C ASN A 16 -4.94 -0.31 22.34
N ILE A 17 -4.04 -0.44 21.36
CA ILE A 17 -3.94 0.53 20.27
C ILE A 17 -5.03 0.14 19.26
N PRO A 18 -6.00 1.02 18.95
CA PRO A 18 -6.85 0.81 17.80
C PRO A 18 -5.93 0.70 16.57
N ILE A 19 -5.85 -0.48 15.94
CA ILE A 19 -5.11 -0.67 14.68
C ILE A 19 -5.98 -0.12 13.53
N ALA A 20 -6.40 1.12 13.70
CA ALA A 20 -7.03 1.96 12.70
C ALA A 20 -6.43 3.34 12.97
N GLU A 21 -5.38 3.68 12.22
CA GLU A 21 -4.96 5.06 12.13
C GLU A 21 -6.13 5.83 11.53
N ASP A 22 -6.90 6.51 12.39
CA ASP A 22 -7.88 7.51 11.97
C ASP A 22 -7.13 8.53 11.10
N GLY A 23 -7.26 8.37 9.79
CA GLY A 23 -6.67 9.28 8.81
C GLY A 23 -5.62 8.70 7.86
N VAL A 24 -5.31 7.40 7.86
CA VAL A 24 -4.37 6.83 6.86
C VAL A 24 -4.96 5.63 6.13
N ILE A 25 -4.85 5.63 4.80
CA ILE A 25 -5.25 4.53 3.90
C ILE A 25 -4.01 3.88 3.33
N TYR A 26 -3.95 2.55 3.40
CA TYR A 26 -2.87 1.76 2.82
C TYR A 26 -3.37 0.94 1.62
N ILE A 27 -2.52 0.88 0.59
CA ILE A 27 -2.74 0.04 -0.59
C ILE A 27 -1.46 -0.74 -0.90
N ALA A 28 -1.61 -1.84 -1.62
CA ALA A 28 -0.49 -2.58 -2.17
C ALA A 28 -0.58 -2.60 -3.69
N ILE A 29 0.52 -2.38 -4.38
CA ILE A 29 0.66 -2.65 -5.82
C ILE A 29 1.73 -3.71 -6.01
N LYS A 30 1.41 -4.74 -6.78
CA LYS A 30 2.31 -5.82 -7.16
C LYS A 30 2.53 -5.75 -8.66
N GLY A 31 3.79 -5.82 -9.10
CA GLY A 31 4.13 -5.83 -10.52
C GLY A 31 5.60 -6.13 -10.76
N SER A 32 6.04 -5.96 -12.00
CA SER A 32 7.46 -6.08 -12.40
C SER A 32 7.87 -4.88 -13.24
N LEU A 33 9.14 -4.47 -13.13
CA LEU A 33 9.71 -3.45 -14.02
C LEU A 33 9.83 -3.93 -15.47
N HIS A 34 9.75 -5.25 -15.71
CA HIS A 34 9.80 -5.87 -17.03
C HIS A 34 8.41 -6.15 -17.62
N ALA A 35 7.34 -5.91 -16.86
CA ALA A 35 5.95 -6.15 -17.27
C ALA A 35 5.22 -4.85 -17.65
N ASN A 36 4.17 -5.00 -18.45
CA ASN A 36 3.28 -3.90 -18.85
C ASN A 36 1.94 -3.92 -18.11
N ASP A 37 1.86 -4.67 -17.02
CA ASP A 37 0.72 -4.67 -16.13
C ASP A 37 1.15 -4.80 -14.66
N SER A 38 0.21 -4.45 -13.78
CA SER A 38 0.36 -4.52 -12.34
C SER A 38 -0.99 -4.81 -11.70
N SER A 39 -0.99 -5.36 -10.49
CA SER A 39 -2.20 -5.61 -9.70
C SER A 39 -2.19 -4.71 -8.48
N VAL A 40 -3.28 -4.01 -8.21
CA VAL A 40 -3.42 -3.14 -7.04
C VAL A 40 -4.54 -3.64 -6.13
N PHE A 41 -4.32 -3.53 -4.84
CA PHE A 41 -5.17 -4.05 -3.77
C PHE A 41 -5.46 -2.94 -2.76
N GLY A 42 -6.69 -2.90 -2.25
CA GLY A 42 -7.11 -1.93 -1.22
C GLY A 42 -7.61 -0.58 -1.75
N LEU A 43 -7.70 -0.38 -3.07
CA LEU A 43 -8.32 0.83 -3.63
C LEU A 43 -9.83 0.89 -3.35
N ARG A 44 -10.34 2.11 -3.15
CA ARG A 44 -11.77 2.37 -3.05
C ARG A 44 -12.44 2.43 -4.42
N HIS A 45 -13.77 2.34 -4.45
CA HIS A 45 -14.53 2.23 -5.69
C HIS A 45 -14.33 3.42 -6.66
N GLU A 46 -14.23 4.63 -6.12
CA GLU A 46 -14.00 5.86 -6.86
C GLU A 46 -12.58 5.90 -7.47
N GLU A 47 -11.60 5.41 -6.71
CA GLU A 47 -10.20 5.32 -7.13
C GLU A 47 -10.03 4.28 -8.23
N ILE A 48 -10.71 3.13 -8.10
CA ILE A 48 -10.77 2.10 -9.16
C ILE A 48 -11.33 2.69 -10.45
N LYS A 49 -12.45 3.44 -10.37
CA LYS A 49 -13.03 4.11 -11.55
C LYS A 49 -12.05 5.09 -12.20
N ALA A 50 -11.37 5.92 -11.42
CA ALA A 50 -10.38 6.87 -11.92
C ALA A 50 -9.20 6.17 -12.61
N ILE A 51 -8.71 5.07 -12.04
CA ILE A 51 -7.62 4.26 -12.61
C ILE A 51 -8.04 3.60 -13.92
N ILE A 52 -9.24 3.01 -13.98
CA ILE A 52 -9.77 2.38 -15.20
C ILE A 52 -9.95 3.42 -16.32
N GLN A 53 -10.42 4.62 -15.98
CA GLN A 53 -10.55 5.71 -16.95
C GLN A 53 -9.19 6.16 -17.49
N LYS A 54 -8.16 6.20 -16.64
CA LYS A 54 -6.80 6.59 -17.02
C LYS A 54 -6.09 5.53 -17.87
N PHE A 55 -6.36 4.25 -17.61
CA PHE A 55 -5.71 3.12 -18.27
C PHE A 55 -6.77 2.19 -18.89
N PRO A 56 -7.21 2.46 -20.12
CA PRO A 56 -8.19 1.62 -20.82
C PRO A 56 -7.75 0.15 -20.87
N GLY A 57 -8.69 -0.77 -20.62
CA GLY A 57 -8.40 -2.21 -20.53
C GLY A 57 -7.97 -2.70 -19.14
N SER A 58 -7.83 -1.78 -18.17
CA SER A 58 -7.72 -2.11 -16.75
C SER A 58 -9.07 -2.53 -16.15
N GLY A 59 -9.03 -3.10 -14.95
CA GLY A 59 -10.24 -3.50 -14.22
C GLY A 59 -10.62 -4.98 -14.38
N SER A 60 -9.78 -5.81 -15.00
CA SER A 60 -9.93 -7.25 -14.86
C SER A 60 -9.80 -7.64 -13.38
N ASN A 61 -10.76 -8.41 -12.89
CA ASN A 61 -10.81 -8.84 -11.50
C ASN A 61 -9.66 -9.80 -11.22
N VAL A 62 -8.78 -9.39 -10.31
CA VAL A 62 -7.91 -10.30 -9.55
C VAL A 62 -8.53 -10.44 -8.16
N VAL A 63 -8.30 -11.56 -7.49
CA VAL A 63 -8.91 -11.79 -6.16
C VAL A 63 -8.51 -10.65 -5.22
N ASN A 64 -9.49 -9.91 -4.70
CA ASN A 64 -9.34 -8.75 -3.81
C ASN A 64 -8.59 -7.54 -4.39
N GLY A 65 -8.49 -7.42 -5.71
CA GLY A 65 -7.80 -6.30 -6.35
C GLY A 65 -8.24 -6.05 -7.79
N VAL A 66 -7.54 -5.13 -8.45
CA VAL A 66 -7.76 -4.82 -9.87
C VAL A 66 -6.46 -4.82 -10.65
N THR A 67 -6.50 -5.32 -11.88
CA THR A 67 -5.37 -5.21 -12.80
C THR A 67 -5.32 -3.81 -13.41
N ILE A 68 -4.13 -3.22 -13.45
CA ILE A 68 -3.79 -1.99 -14.18
C ILE A 68 -2.99 -2.39 -15.41
N LYS A 69 -3.46 -2.03 -16.61
CA LYS A 69 -2.75 -2.23 -17.88
C LYS A 69 -1.78 -1.09 -18.16
N ALA A 70 -0.77 -0.98 -17.29
CA ALA A 70 0.35 -0.07 -17.41
C ALA A 70 1.58 -0.67 -16.72
N ASN A 71 2.78 -0.23 -17.10
CA ASN A 71 3.99 -0.64 -16.39
C ASN A 71 4.01 -0.10 -14.95
N ALA A 72 4.83 -0.71 -14.09
CA ALA A 72 4.88 -0.37 -12.67
C ALA A 72 5.13 1.11 -12.40
N LEU A 73 6.00 1.77 -13.18
CA LEU A 73 6.30 3.20 -13.02
C LEU A 73 5.06 4.06 -13.30
N GLN A 74 4.35 3.81 -14.40
CA GLN A 74 3.15 4.54 -14.77
C GLN A 74 2.02 4.33 -13.76
N ALA A 75 1.84 3.08 -13.30
CA ALA A 75 0.85 2.73 -12.30
C ALA A 75 1.13 3.43 -10.96
N ILE A 76 2.35 3.34 -10.44
CA ILE A 76 2.77 4.01 -9.19
C ILE A 76 2.58 5.53 -9.32
N ASN A 77 3.03 6.15 -10.42
CA ASN A 77 2.85 7.59 -10.63
C ASN A 77 1.38 8.01 -10.65
N ALA A 78 0.49 7.19 -11.21
CA ALA A 78 -0.95 7.47 -11.17
C ALA A 78 -1.51 7.36 -9.75
N LEU A 79 -1.08 6.38 -8.96
CA LEU A 79 -1.45 6.28 -7.55
C LEU A 79 -0.91 7.48 -6.75
N CYS A 80 0.29 7.97 -7.05
CA CYS A 80 0.83 9.18 -6.45
C CYS A 80 -0.01 10.43 -6.74
N GLN A 81 -0.59 10.53 -7.94
CA GLN A 81 -1.51 11.61 -8.28
C GLN A 81 -2.83 11.55 -7.50
N LEU A 82 -3.22 10.37 -7.01
CA LEU A 82 -4.35 10.21 -6.08
C LEU A 82 -3.98 10.54 -4.63
N GLY A 83 -2.73 10.92 -4.36
CA GLY A 83 -2.23 11.30 -3.05
C GLY A 83 -1.47 10.19 -2.30
N TYR A 84 -1.31 9.01 -2.90
CA TYR A 84 -0.55 7.92 -2.30
C TYR A 84 0.97 8.17 -2.37
N LYS A 85 1.72 7.64 -1.41
CA LYS A 85 3.18 7.69 -1.36
C LYS A 85 3.73 6.29 -1.10
N VAL A 86 4.78 5.90 -1.82
CA VAL A 86 5.48 4.62 -1.58
C VAL A 86 6.19 4.70 -0.23
N ILE A 87 5.95 3.72 0.64
CA ILE A 87 6.57 3.65 1.96
C ILE A 87 7.53 2.47 2.11
N CYS A 88 7.29 1.38 1.38
CA CYS A 88 8.21 0.26 1.33
C CYS A 88 8.02 -0.54 0.05
N SER A 89 9.01 -1.37 -0.25
CA SER A 89 9.03 -2.30 -1.37
C SER A 89 9.66 -3.62 -0.94
N THR A 90 9.16 -4.72 -1.46
CA THR A 90 9.70 -6.06 -1.22
C THR A 90 9.52 -6.95 -2.44
N GLY A 91 10.46 -7.87 -2.68
CA GLY A 91 10.47 -8.77 -3.84
C GLY A 91 11.68 -8.54 -4.76
N GLU A 92 11.83 -9.43 -5.74
CA GLU A 92 12.95 -9.45 -6.69
C GLU A 92 12.45 -9.34 -8.13
N THR A 93 11.85 -10.41 -8.67
CA THR A 93 11.29 -10.41 -10.03
C THR A 93 9.90 -9.76 -10.10
N GLU A 94 9.04 -10.12 -9.15
CA GLU A 94 7.80 -9.41 -8.84
C GLU A 94 8.00 -8.66 -7.54
N ILE A 95 7.72 -7.36 -7.58
CA ILE A 95 7.90 -6.43 -6.50
C ILE A 95 6.52 -6.02 -6.01
N THR A 96 6.33 -6.03 -4.70
CA THR A 96 5.20 -5.42 -4.03
C THR A 96 5.65 -4.08 -3.45
N TRP A 97 4.98 -3.01 -3.82
CA TRP A 97 5.11 -1.70 -3.19
C TRP A 97 3.91 -1.45 -2.31
N THR A 98 4.15 -1.09 -1.05
CA THR A 98 3.11 -0.59 -0.16
C THR A 98 3.08 0.92 -0.28
N LEU A 99 1.89 1.48 -0.48
CA LEU A 99 1.67 2.91 -0.53
C LEU A 99 0.69 3.33 0.58
N GLN A 100 0.88 4.54 1.09
CA GLN A 100 0.01 5.15 2.08
C GLN A 100 -0.51 6.51 1.61
N ARG A 101 -1.70 6.90 2.07
CA ARG A 101 -2.28 8.22 1.84
C ARG A 101 -2.99 8.70 3.09
N ASP A 102 -2.72 9.94 3.47
CA ASP A 102 -3.44 10.62 4.53
C ASP A 102 -4.84 11.06 4.03
N ILE A 103 -5.88 10.93 4.86
CA ILE A 103 -7.28 11.31 4.56
C ILE A 103 -7.53 12.78 4.89
#